data_AF-A0AAE3LXB7-F1
#
_entry.id   AF-A0AAE3LXB7-F1
#
_cell.length_a   1.000
_cell.length_b   1.000
_cell.length_c   1.000
_cell.angle_alpha   90.00
_cell.angle_beta   90.00
_cell.angle_gamma   90.00
#
_symmetry.space_group_name_H-M   'P 1'
#
loop_
_entity.id
_entity.type
_entity.pdbx_description
1 polymer ?
#
loop_
_entity_poly.entity_id
_entity_poly.type
_entity_poly.pdbx_seq_one_letter_code
_entity_poly.pdbx_strand_id
1 'polypeptide(L)'
;GVSIGVVFLALKPWFPGFVKLASSIFSRANMIASGKMFVANSLPSHMLAMFDWNPLFHCIDQARGFVFINYNPHYSSIGYPLKVAIVLIMIGLMLEFFTRKHASASWEATR
;
A
#
# COMPACT_ATOMS: atom_id res chain seq x y z
N GLY A 1 0.84 -4.77 2.70
CA GLY A 1 0.29 -4.49 4.03
C GLY A 1 1.39 -4.14 5.00
N VAL A 2 2.16 -5.15 5.44
CA VAL A 2 3.27 -5.00 6.41
C VAL A 2 4.25 -3.90 6.01
N SER A 3 4.71 -3.88 4.76
CA SER A 3 5.67 -2.90 4.23
C SER A 3 5.28 -1.43 4.50
N ILE A 4 4.02 -1.09 4.25
CA ILE A 4 3.48 0.27 4.46
C ILE A 4 3.31 0.56 5.95
N GLY A 5 2.91 -0.46 6.73
CA GLY A 5 2.80 -0.36 8.18
C GLY A 5 4.13 0.00 8.85
N VAL A 6 5.24 -0.59 8.39
CA VAL A 6 6.59 -0.27 8.91
C VAL A 6 6.95 1.18 8.64
N VAL A 7 6.67 1.70 7.44
CA VAL A 7 6.91 3.12 7.09
C VAL A 7 6.12 4.06 8.01
N PHE A 8 4.82 3.81 8.18
CA PHE A 8 3.97 4.64 9.04
C PHE A 8 4.38 4.55 10.51
N LEU A 9 4.77 3.37 10.98
CA LEU A 9 5.26 3.19 12.34
C LEU A 9 6.54 3.99 12.58
N ALA A 10 7.49 3.95 11.64
CA ALA A 10 8.74 4.69 11.76
C ALA A 10 8.55 6.22 11.73
N LEU A 11 7.54 6.72 11.01
CA LEU A 11 7.21 8.15 10.93
C LEU A 11 6.36 8.66 12.10
N LYS A 12 5.69 7.76 12.82
CA LYS A 12 4.72 8.12 13.87
C LYS A 12 5.31 9.00 14.97
N PRO A 13 6.52 8.77 15.50
CA PRO A 13 7.09 9.62 16.57
C PRO A 13 7.38 11.06 16.12
N TRP A 14 7.55 11.29 14.83
CA TRP A 14 7.88 12.61 14.27
C TRP A 14 6.63 13.42 13.94
N PHE A 15 5.65 12.80 13.26
CA PHE A 15 4.45 13.48 12.80
C PHE A 15 3.17 12.68 13.09
N PRO A 16 2.83 12.46 14.36
CA PRO A 16 1.78 11.53 14.74
C PRO A 16 0.37 11.93 14.26
N GLY A 17 0.04 13.22 14.22
CA GLY A 17 -1.23 13.71 13.68
C GLY A 17 -1.34 13.44 12.17
N PHE A 18 -0.25 13.71 11.44
CA PHE A 18 -0.16 13.42 10.01
C PHE A 18 -0.28 11.93 9.72
N VAL A 19 0.46 11.07 10.46
CA VAL A 19 0.41 9.61 10.26
C VAL A 19 -1.00 9.06 10.49
N LYS A 20 -1.74 9.58 11.49
CA LYS A 20 -3.14 9.20 11.73
C LYS A 20 -4.04 9.56 10.54
N LEU A 21 -3.90 10.76 10.01
CA LEU A 21 -4.67 11.22 8.86
C LEU A 21 -4.30 10.43 7.59
N ALA A 22 -3.00 10.31 7.29
CA ALA A 22 -2.47 9.60 6.14
C ALA A 22 -2.89 8.12 6.15
N SER A 23 -2.84 7.43 7.30
CA SER A 23 -3.30 6.04 7.41
C SER A 23 -4.79 5.90 7.11
N SER A 24 -5.61 6.85 7.56
CA SER A 24 -7.06 6.85 7.28
C SER A 24 -7.34 7.05 5.79
N ILE A 25 -6.68 8.03 5.17
CA ILE A 25 -6.80 8.31 3.73
C ILE A 25 -6.33 7.10 2.92
N PHE A 26 -5.18 6.52 3.28
CA PHE A 26 -4.64 5.35 2.60
C PHE A 26 -5.58 4.15 2.67
N SER A 27 -6.17 3.87 3.83
CA SER A 27 -7.15 2.79 3.98
C SER A 27 -8.37 3.00 3.07
N ARG A 28 -8.93 4.22 3.04
CA ARG A 28 -10.07 4.58 2.20
C ARG A 28 -9.75 4.53 0.71
N ALA A 29 -8.59 5.06 0.32
CA ALA A 29 -8.11 5.02 -1.05
C ALA A 29 -7.96 3.56 -1.54
N ASN A 30 -7.41 2.66 -0.71
CA ASN A 30 -7.33 1.25 -1.06
C ASN A 30 -8.69 0.58 -1.19
N MET A 31 -9.68 0.94 -0.37
CA MET A 31 -11.01 0.36 -0.52
C MET A 31 -11.60 0.61 -1.92
N ILE A 32 -11.39 1.82 -2.45
CA ILE A 32 -11.90 2.24 -3.77
C ILE A 32 -10.99 1.73 -4.89
N ALA A 33 -9.68 1.91 -4.73
CA ALA A 33 -8.69 1.65 -5.79
C ALA A 33 -8.20 0.20 -5.86
N SER A 34 -8.60 -0.67 -4.93
CA SER A 34 -8.26 -2.10 -4.94
C SER A 34 -8.85 -2.87 -6.13
N GLY A 35 -9.76 -2.27 -6.88
CA GLY A 35 -10.49 -2.95 -7.93
C GLY A 35 -11.44 -4.02 -7.41
N LYS A 36 -11.65 -4.23 -6.09
CA LYS A 36 -12.52 -5.32 -5.61
C LYS A 36 -13.96 -5.23 -6.14
N MET A 37 -14.45 -4.02 -6.39
CA MET A 37 -15.81 -3.74 -6.83
C MET A 37 -15.99 -3.78 -8.36
N PHE A 38 -14.89 -3.82 -9.12
CA PHE A 38 -14.91 -3.70 -10.58
C PHE A 38 -14.01 -4.76 -11.22
N VAL A 39 -14.44 -5.27 -12.37
CA VAL A 39 -13.64 -6.22 -13.14
C VAL A 39 -12.65 -5.43 -13.99
N ALA A 40 -11.35 -5.72 -13.88
CA ALA A 40 -10.30 -4.98 -14.58
C ALA A 40 -10.50 -5.03 -16.11
N ASN A 41 -10.87 -6.20 -16.62
CA ASN A 41 -11.04 -6.45 -18.05
C ASN A 41 -12.23 -5.71 -18.69
N SER A 42 -13.20 -5.23 -17.91
CA SER A 42 -14.36 -4.49 -18.44
C SER A 42 -14.26 -2.97 -18.22
N LEU A 43 -13.18 -2.50 -17.61
CA LEU A 43 -12.96 -1.08 -17.38
C LEU A 43 -12.41 -0.40 -18.64
N PRO A 44 -12.92 0.78 -19.02
CA PRO A 44 -12.29 1.62 -20.03
C PRO A 44 -10.84 1.95 -19.65
N SER A 45 -9.94 2.01 -20.63
CA SER A 45 -8.49 2.19 -20.42
C SER A 45 -8.14 3.42 -19.57
N HIS A 46 -8.92 4.51 -19.67
CA HIS A 46 -8.72 5.71 -18.86
C HIS A 46 -9.01 5.51 -17.37
N MET A 47 -9.96 4.65 -17.02
CA MET A 47 -10.25 4.29 -15.62
C MET A 47 -9.22 3.28 -15.10
N LEU A 48 -8.67 2.45 -15.97
CA LEU A 48 -7.68 1.44 -15.60
C LEU A 48 -6.39 2.07 -15.05
N ALA A 49 -5.93 3.16 -15.68
CA ALA A 49 -4.78 3.93 -15.19
C ALA A 49 -4.97 4.49 -13.77
N MET A 50 -6.21 4.71 -13.32
CA MET A 50 -6.50 5.17 -11.96
C MET A 50 -6.31 4.07 -10.90
N PHE A 51 -6.21 2.80 -11.30
CA PHE A 51 -6.08 1.65 -10.41
C PHE A 51 -4.74 0.93 -10.54
N ASP A 52 -4.11 0.99 -11.72
CA ASP A 52 -2.87 0.27 -12.07
C ASP A 52 -1.69 0.59 -11.13
N TRP A 53 -1.61 1.81 -10.60
CA TRP A 53 -0.55 2.16 -9.64
C TRP A 53 -0.66 1.39 -8.32
N ASN A 54 -1.84 0.86 -7.96
CA ASN A 54 -2.09 0.26 -6.65
C ASN A 54 -1.65 -1.22 -6.62
N PRO A 55 -0.69 -1.64 -5.77
CA PRO A 55 -0.27 -3.04 -5.69
C PRO A 55 -1.40 -3.98 -5.27
N LEU A 56 -2.41 -3.51 -4.52
CA LEU A 56 -3.55 -4.32 -4.12
C LEU A 56 -4.46 -4.67 -5.32
N PHE A 57 -4.57 -3.76 -6.29
CA PHE A 57 -5.29 -4.01 -7.54
C PHE A 57 -4.69 -5.19 -8.30
N HIS A 58 -3.36 -5.22 -8.42
CA HIS A 58 -2.64 -6.31 -9.07
C HIS A 58 -2.84 -7.64 -8.33
N CYS A 59 -2.79 -7.65 -7.00
CA CYS A 59 -3.04 -8.87 -6.22
C CYS A 59 -4.45 -9.43 -6.44
N ILE A 60 -5.47 -8.57 -6.44
CA ILE A 60 -6.87 -8.98 -6.60
C ILE A 60 -7.13 -9.46 -8.03
N ASP A 61 -6.63 -8.74 -9.03
CA ASP A 61 -6.83 -9.10 -10.42
C ASP A 61 -6.12 -10.41 -10.79
N GLN A 62 -4.89 -10.62 -10.28
CA GLN A 62 -4.19 -11.90 -10.41
C GLN A 62 -4.92 -13.03 -9.68
N ALA A 63 -5.42 -12.79 -8.45
CA ALA A 63 -6.19 -13.79 -7.72
C ALA A 63 -7.44 -14.24 -8.51
N ARG A 64 -8.12 -13.32 -9.20
CA ARG A 64 -9.23 -13.68 -10.10
C ARG A 64 -8.81 -14.61 -11.23
N GLY A 65 -7.64 -14.37 -11.82
CA GLY A 65 -7.09 -15.23 -12.86
C GLY A 65 -6.86 -16.67 -12.42
N PHE A 66 -6.55 -16.88 -11.13
CA PHE A 66 -6.40 -18.23 -10.57
C PHE A 66 -7.72 -18.85 -10.09
N VAL A 67 -8.72 -18.03 -9.73
CA VAL A 67 -10.01 -18.51 -9.20
C VAL A 67 -11.02 -18.81 -10.32
N PHE A 68 -11.03 -18.03 -11.40
CA PHE A 68 -12.01 -18.15 -12.47
C PHE A 68 -11.39 -18.71 -13.76
N ILE A 69 -11.95 -19.83 -14.25
CA ILE A 69 -11.47 -20.55 -15.43
C ILE A 69 -11.46 -19.68 -16.70
N ASN A 70 -12.42 -18.75 -16.84
CA ASN A 70 -12.57 -17.89 -18.02
C ASN A 70 -12.05 -16.45 -17.78
N TYR A 71 -11.13 -16.26 -16.84
CA TYR A 71 -10.57 -14.95 -16.54
C TYR A 71 -9.06 -14.94 -16.76
N ASN A 72 -8.59 -14.21 -17.77
CA ASN A 72 -7.17 -13.95 -17.95
C ASN A 72 -6.88 -12.48 -17.59
N PRO A 73 -6.04 -12.20 -16.57
CA PRO A 73 -5.65 -10.85 -16.21
C PRO A 73 -4.63 -10.28 -17.23
N HIS A 74 -5.06 -9.33 -18.05
CA HIS A 74 -4.21 -8.73 -19.09
C HIS A 74 -3.44 -7.49 -18.64
N TYR A 75 -3.92 -6.84 -17.58
CA TYR A 75 -3.45 -5.52 -17.15
C TYR A 75 -2.73 -5.54 -15.81
N SER A 76 -2.49 -6.71 -15.23
CA SER A 76 -1.85 -6.84 -13.93
C SER A 76 -0.69 -7.82 -13.98
N SER A 77 0.17 -7.74 -12.97
CA SER A 77 1.33 -8.64 -12.83
C SER A 77 1.62 -8.91 -11.36
N ILE A 78 2.04 -10.15 -11.05
CA ILE A 78 2.43 -10.57 -9.70
C ILE A 78 3.73 -9.89 -9.26
N GLY A 79 4.63 -9.62 -10.21
CA GLY A 79 5.94 -9.02 -9.93
C GLY A 79 5.85 -7.57 -9.42
N TYR A 80 4.83 -6.81 -9.83
CA TYR A 80 4.68 -5.41 -9.42
C TYR A 80 4.46 -5.25 -7.91
N PRO A 81 3.47 -5.92 -7.27
CA PRO A 81 3.29 -5.88 -5.82
C PRO A 81 4.53 -6.31 -5.03
N LEU A 82 5.26 -7.30 -5.51
CA LEU A 82 6.49 -7.79 -4.86
C LEU A 82 7.58 -6.73 -4.86
N LYS A 83 7.84 -6.08 -6.01
CA LYS A 83 8.81 -4.99 -6.12
C LYS A 83 8.45 -3.82 -5.20
N VAL A 84 7.18 -3.40 -5.22
CA VAL A 84 6.69 -2.33 -4.34
C VAL A 84 6.84 -2.69 -2.87
N ALA A 85 6.53 -3.94 -2.48
CA ALA A 85 6.67 -4.38 -1.10
C ALA A 85 8.14 -4.35 -0.63
N ILE A 86 9.07 -4.84 -1.45
CA ILE A 86 10.51 -4.85 -1.12
C ILE A 86 11.04 -3.42 -0.95
N VAL A 87 10.74 -2.52 -1.91
CA VAL A 87 11.18 -1.11 -1.84
C VAL A 87 10.65 -0.45 -0.57
N LEU A 88 9.37 -0.62 -0.25
CA LEU A 88 8.76 -0.03 0.93
C LEU A 88 9.29 -0.62 2.25
N ILE A 89 9.61 -1.92 2.29
CA ILE A 89 10.27 -2.53 3.45
C ILE A 89 11.64 -1.92 3.66
N MET A 90 12.44 -1.78 2.60
CA MET A 90 13.78 -1.18 2.70
C MET A 90 13.70 0.26 3.24
N ILE A 91 12.82 1.08 2.68
CA ILE A 91 12.58 2.45 3.16
C ILE A 91 12.09 2.44 4.61
N GLY A 92 11.12 1.59 4.94
CA GLY A 92 10.56 1.49 6.29
C GLY A 92 11.61 1.11 7.33
N LEU A 93 12.49 0.16 7.02
CA LEU A 93 13.59 -0.23 7.90
C LEU A 93 14.61 0.89 8.05
N MET A 94 15.01 1.57 6.96
CA MET A 94 15.91 2.73 7.04
C MET A 94 15.36 3.83 7.95
N LEU A 95 14.07 4.15 7.81
CA LEU A 95 13.38 5.12 8.65
C LEU A 95 13.32 4.63 10.11
N GLU A 96 13.05 3.36 10.35
CA GLU A 96 12.98 2.78 11.69
C GLU A 96 14.34 2.86 12.41
N PHE A 97 15.44 2.50 11.72
CA PHE A 97 16.80 2.63 12.24
C PHE A 97 17.14 4.08 12.61
N PHE A 98 16.73 5.03 11.76
CA PHE A 98 16.94 6.45 12.01
C PHE A 98 16.11 6.94 13.19
N THR A 99 14.81 6.64 13.21
CA THR A 99 13.88 7.04 14.27
C THR A 99 14.31 6.46 15.61
N ARG A 100 14.71 5.19 15.70
CA ARG A 100 15.13 4.57 16.95
C ARG A 100 16.35 5.26 17.58
N LYS A 101 17.25 5.83 16.78
CA LYS A 101 18.43 6.55 17.28
C LYS A 101 18.15 7.98 17.74
N HIS A 102 17.12 8.62 17.18
CA HIS A 102 16.86 10.06 17.40
C HIS A 102 15.58 10.34 18.20
N ALA A 103 14.67 9.38 18.29
CA ALA A 103 13.47 9.52 19.11
C ALA A 103 13.86 9.48 20.59
N SER A 104 13.58 10.57 21.30
CA SER A 104 13.75 10.63 22.75
C SER A 104 12.49 10.08 23.44
N ALA A 105 12.67 9.31 24.50
CA ALA A 105 11.56 8.76 25.30
C ALA A 105 10.66 9.86 25.90
N SER A 106 11.17 11.09 26.05
CA SER A 106 10.40 12.22 26.56
C SER A 106 9.35 12.76 25.58
N TRP A 107 9.42 12.42 24.28
CA TRP A 107 8.47 12.92 23.28
C TRP A 107 7.06 12.34 23.44
N GLU A 108 6.95 11.13 23.98
CA GLU A 108 5.67 10.49 24.29
C GLU A 108 5.18 10.83 25.72
N ALA A 109 6.03 11.42 26.57
CA ALA A 109 5.67 11.76 27.95
C ALA A 109 4.84 13.05 28.10
N THR A 110 4.86 13.91 27.07
CA THR A 110 4.12 15.20 27.06
C THR A 110 2.81 15.11 26.26
N ARG A 111 2.39 13.91 25.85
CA ARG A 111 1.40 13.74 24.78
C ARG A 111 0.19 12.88 25.12
#